data_AF-A0A383UME5-F1
#
_entry.id   AF-A0A383UME5-F1
#
_cell.length_a   1.000
_cell.length_b   1.000
_cell.length_c   1.000
_cell.angle_alpha   90.00
_cell.angle_beta   90.00
_cell.angle_gamma   90.00
#
_symmetry.space_group_name_H-M   'P 1'
#
loop_
_entity.id
_entity.type
_entity.pdbx_description
1 polymer ?
#
loop_
_entity_poly.entity_id
_entity_poly.type
_entity_poly.pdbx_seq_one_letter_code
_entity_poly.pdbx_strand_id
1 'polypeptide(L)'
;MNKALVACLGESEPHEWTREEAIAVQNHTGLLLHTLLQKLRNNWKPYSGDKDQSEQHDTNSYGGNTDCFEYKLNIFNMYCSQLNFSNDEIKAKAFTQMLKGIAFQFYITITTNQVIVPTFVQLCDVIRSYFETNEWKRARLTEFNSTTLKKVNSNNPTKSLKDCMDLLVDKLQQLQLGLSAPFRTDSHLH
;
A
#
# COMPACT_ATOMS: atom_id res chain seq x y z
N MET A 1 -6.67 -11.42 30.13
CA MET A 1 -7.15 -12.36 29.10
C MET A 1 -8.54 -12.80 29.54
N ASN A 2 -9.59 -12.40 28.81
CA ASN A 2 -10.97 -12.51 29.27
C ASN A 2 -11.41 -13.99 29.29
N LYS A 3 -12.11 -14.45 30.34
CA LYS A 3 -12.47 -15.87 30.54
C LYS A 3 -13.23 -16.47 29.33
N ALA A 4 -13.99 -15.65 28.62
CA ALA A 4 -14.68 -16.04 27.39
C ALA A 4 -13.73 -16.43 26.25
N LEU A 5 -12.61 -15.72 26.06
CA LEU A 5 -11.61 -16.02 25.04
C LEU A 5 -10.83 -17.31 25.32
N VAL A 6 -10.70 -17.68 26.60
CA VAL A 6 -10.04 -18.92 27.03
C VAL A 6 -10.98 -20.12 26.87
N ALA A 7 -12.29 -19.95 27.05
CA ALA A 7 -13.28 -20.99 26.80
C ALA A 7 -13.39 -21.35 25.30
N CYS A 8 -13.32 -20.35 24.41
CA CYS A 8 -13.43 -20.58 22.95
C CYS A 8 -12.30 -21.43 22.33
N LEU A 9 -11.16 -21.58 23.00
CA LEU A 9 -9.99 -22.30 22.46
C LEU A 9 -9.87 -23.74 23.00
N GLY A 10 -10.80 -24.19 23.87
CA GLY A 10 -10.64 -25.44 24.63
C GLY A 10 -11.81 -26.44 24.59
N GLU A 11 -12.92 -26.16 23.89
CA GLU A 11 -14.10 -27.04 23.92
C GLU A 11 -14.21 -27.95 22.69
N SER A 12 -14.55 -29.22 22.95
CA SER A 12 -14.65 -30.30 21.95
C SER A 12 -16.05 -30.41 21.32
N GLU A 13 -16.97 -29.50 21.65
CA GLU A 13 -18.32 -29.39 21.08
C GLU A 13 -18.61 -27.91 20.69
N PRO A 14 -19.37 -27.64 19.62
CA PRO A 14 -19.63 -26.29 19.15
C PRO A 14 -20.51 -25.51 20.14
N HIS A 15 -19.93 -24.54 20.85
CA HIS A 15 -20.64 -23.61 21.73
C HIS A 15 -21.74 -22.84 20.97
N GLU A 16 -23.00 -22.97 21.40
CA GLU A 16 -24.11 -22.18 20.86
C GLU A 16 -24.05 -20.74 21.41
N TRP A 17 -23.70 -19.79 20.54
CA TRP A 17 -23.50 -18.40 20.92
C TRP A 17 -24.83 -17.71 21.23
N THR A 18 -24.93 -17.11 22.42
CA THR A 18 -26.01 -16.17 22.69
C THR A 18 -25.81 -14.87 21.90
N ARG A 19 -26.91 -14.18 21.57
CA ARG A 19 -26.88 -12.92 20.82
C ARG A 19 -25.99 -11.86 21.48
N GLU A 20 -25.97 -11.82 22.81
CA GLU A 20 -25.20 -10.87 23.60
C GLU A 20 -23.70 -11.18 23.58
N GLU A 21 -23.32 -12.46 23.64
CA GLU A 21 -21.92 -12.91 23.53
C GLU A 21 -21.37 -12.65 22.12
N ALA A 22 -22.17 -12.88 21.08
CA ALA A 22 -21.81 -12.56 19.70
C ALA A 22 -21.55 -11.06 19.51
N ILE A 23 -22.43 -10.20 20.06
CA ILE A 23 -22.26 -8.75 20.03
C ILE A 23 -21.02 -8.32 20.83
N ALA A 24 -20.78 -8.90 22.01
CA ALA A 24 -19.62 -8.59 22.84
C ALA A 24 -18.29 -8.94 22.13
N VAL A 25 -18.23 -10.10 21.48
CA VAL A 25 -17.04 -10.50 20.70
C VAL A 25 -16.89 -9.68 19.43
N GLN A 26 -17.97 -9.34 18.73
CA GLN A 26 -17.93 -8.44 17.58
C GLN A 26 -17.47 -7.03 17.95
N ASN A 27 -17.93 -6.49 19.08
CA ASN A 27 -17.49 -5.20 19.60
C ASN A 27 -16.03 -5.23 20.05
N HIS A 28 -15.61 -6.30 20.72
CA HIS A 28 -14.22 -6.45 21.16
C HIS A 28 -13.26 -6.60 19.97
N THR A 29 -13.61 -7.43 18.98
CA THR A 29 -12.84 -7.57 17.73
C THR A 29 -12.83 -6.28 16.92
N GLY A 30 -13.94 -5.53 16.88
CA GLY A 30 -14.02 -4.19 16.28
C GLY A 30 -13.11 -3.16 16.97
N LEU A 31 -13.08 -3.14 18.30
CA LEU A 31 -12.17 -2.29 19.08
C LEU A 31 -10.70 -2.66 18.85
N LEU A 32 -10.38 -3.95 18.86
CA LEU A 32 -9.04 -4.44 18.56
C LEU A 32 -8.62 -4.05 17.14
N LEU A 33 -9.49 -4.23 16.15
CA LEU A 33 -9.26 -3.81 14.77
C LEU A 33 -9.04 -2.30 14.68
N HIS A 34 -9.87 -1.49 15.33
CA HIS A 34 -9.70 -0.03 15.35
C HIS A 34 -8.34 0.38 15.95
N THR A 35 -7.97 -0.18 17.10
CA THR A 35 -6.66 0.08 17.72
C THR A 35 -5.50 -0.38 16.82
N LEU A 36 -5.67 -1.50 16.13
CA LEU A 36 -4.70 -2.06 15.19
C LEU A 36 -4.55 -1.20 13.92
N LEU A 37 -5.66 -0.70 13.37
CA LEU A 37 -5.68 0.27 12.26
C LEU A 37 -5.06 1.61 12.67
N GLN A 38 -5.32 2.06 13.90
CA GLN A 38 -4.70 3.26 14.44
C GLN A 38 -3.19 3.07 14.64
N LYS A 39 -2.75 1.89 15.10
CA LYS A 39 -1.32 1.53 15.15
C LYS A 39 -0.71 1.46 13.76
N LEU A 40 -1.38 0.89 12.77
CA LEU A 40 -0.95 0.93 11.37
C LEU A 40 -0.73 2.37 10.92
N ARG A 41 -1.74 3.22 11.11
CA ARG A 41 -1.68 4.64 10.74
C ARG A 41 -0.51 5.36 11.41
N ASN A 42 -0.28 5.09 12.70
CA ASN A 42 0.79 5.73 13.46
C ASN A 42 2.18 5.19 13.12
N ASN A 43 2.28 3.89 12.79
CA ASN A 43 3.53 3.19 12.47
C ASN A 43 3.91 3.25 10.99
N TRP A 44 3.07 3.84 10.13
CA TRP A 44 3.31 4.03 8.68
C TRP A 44 4.47 5.04 8.39
N LYS A 45 5.60 4.89 9.06
CA LYS A 45 6.82 5.69 8.91
C LYS A 45 8.04 4.77 8.73
N PRO A 46 8.76 4.85 7.59
CA PRO A 46 10.07 4.24 7.43
C PRO A 46 11.20 5.27 7.57
N TYR A 47 12.39 4.77 7.93
CA TYR A 47 13.66 5.47 8.10
C TYR A 47 13.99 6.42 6.93
N SER A 48 14.06 7.73 7.19
CA SER A 48 15.00 8.69 6.60
C SER A 48 14.78 10.07 7.22
N GLY A 49 15.88 10.76 7.51
CA GLY A 49 15.92 12.04 8.24
C GLY A 49 15.08 13.16 7.65
N ASP A 50 14.64 14.04 8.55
CA ASP A 50 14.29 15.44 8.33
C ASP A 50 13.41 15.76 7.11
N LYS A 51 12.23 15.15 7.02
CA LYS A 51 11.14 15.68 6.17
C LYS A 51 9.84 15.86 6.95
N ASP A 52 9.08 16.87 6.56
CA ASP A 52 7.88 17.35 7.25
C ASP A 52 6.73 16.34 7.20
N GLN A 53 5.88 16.31 8.24
CA GLN A 53 4.93 15.20 8.49
C GLN A 53 3.82 15.06 7.44
N SER A 54 3.51 16.12 6.69
CA SER A 54 2.49 16.14 5.63
C SER A 54 2.99 15.60 4.28
N GLU A 55 4.29 15.72 3.97
CA GLU A 55 4.88 15.22 2.72
C GLU A 55 5.16 13.69 2.76
N GLN A 56 5.29 13.12 3.96
CA GLN A 56 5.70 11.71 4.13
C GLN A 56 4.55 10.70 3.95
N HIS A 57 3.34 11.03 4.37
CA HIS A 57 2.14 10.21 4.06
C HIS A 57 1.92 10.11 2.55
N ASP A 58 2.27 11.16 1.82
CA ASP A 58 2.21 11.19 0.37
C ASP A 58 3.21 10.19 -0.26
N THR A 59 4.38 9.97 0.34
CA THR A 59 5.41 9.13 -0.29
C THR A 59 5.12 7.63 -0.20
N ASN A 60 4.47 7.13 0.86
CA ASN A 60 4.30 5.68 1.06
C ASN A 60 2.96 5.14 0.59
N SER A 61 1.95 5.99 0.41
CA SER A 61 0.63 5.60 -0.04
C SER A 61 0.53 5.60 -1.57
N TYR A 62 -0.29 4.71 -2.12
CA TYR A 62 -0.53 4.55 -3.55
C TYR A 62 -1.56 5.56 -4.04
N GLY A 63 -1.14 6.44 -4.95
CA GLY A 63 -1.98 7.47 -5.55
C GLY A 63 -2.62 7.09 -6.88
N GLY A 64 -2.24 5.97 -7.50
CA GLY A 64 -2.71 5.56 -8.82
C GLY A 64 -1.60 5.63 -9.87
N ASN A 65 -1.90 6.25 -11.02
CA ASN A 65 -1.03 6.26 -12.20
C ASN A 65 0.37 6.90 -12.03
N THR A 66 0.62 7.65 -10.95
CA THR A 66 1.95 8.20 -10.65
C THR A 66 2.84 7.21 -9.91
N ASP A 67 2.26 6.25 -9.20
CA ASP A 67 2.96 5.31 -8.34
C ASP A 67 3.07 3.92 -8.97
N CYS A 68 3.97 3.08 -8.45
CA CYS A 68 3.97 1.65 -8.76
C CYS A 68 3.21 0.88 -7.67
N PHE A 69 2.11 0.25 -8.03
CA PHE A 69 1.23 -0.49 -7.15
C PHE A 69 1.98 -1.58 -6.39
N GLU A 70 2.77 -2.38 -7.08
CA GLU A 70 3.53 -3.48 -6.48
C GLU A 70 4.49 -3.00 -5.38
N TYR A 71 5.17 -1.89 -5.62
CA TYR A 71 6.07 -1.30 -4.64
C TYR A 71 5.32 -0.83 -3.39
N LYS A 72 4.20 -0.11 -3.56
CA LYS A 72 3.37 0.32 -2.43
C LYS A 72 2.72 -0.84 -1.70
N LEU A 73 2.33 -1.89 -2.43
CA LEU A 73 1.80 -3.12 -1.87
C LEU A 73 2.84 -3.83 -0.99
N ASN A 74 4.11 -3.84 -1.39
CA ASN A 74 5.19 -4.38 -0.57
C ASN A 74 5.40 -3.58 0.71
N ILE A 75 5.37 -2.25 0.65
CA ILE A 75 5.39 -1.40 1.84
C ILE A 75 4.20 -1.72 2.76
N PHE A 76 2.99 -1.84 2.19
CA PHE A 76 1.79 -2.21 2.94
C PHE A 76 1.92 -3.58 3.62
N ASN A 77 2.38 -4.59 2.89
CA ASN A 77 2.58 -5.94 3.42
C ASN A 77 3.65 -5.97 4.50
N MET A 78 4.71 -5.17 4.39
CA MET A 78 5.72 -5.01 5.43
C MET A 78 5.09 -4.49 6.73
N TYR A 79 4.28 -3.43 6.67
CA TYR A 79 3.61 -2.90 7.86
C TYR A 79 2.56 -3.85 8.44
N CYS A 80 1.80 -4.53 7.58
CA CYS A 80 0.89 -5.58 8.03
C CYS A 80 1.65 -6.67 8.80
N SER A 81 2.80 -7.10 8.29
CA SER A 81 3.63 -8.12 8.93
C SER A 81 4.17 -7.67 10.29
N GLN A 82 4.63 -6.41 10.39
CA GLN A 82 5.09 -5.83 11.66
C GLN A 82 4.00 -5.78 12.75
N LEU A 83 2.72 -5.77 12.35
CA LEU A 83 1.58 -5.76 13.25
C LEU A 83 0.88 -7.11 13.37
N ASN A 84 1.47 -8.17 12.80
CA ASN A 84 0.92 -9.53 12.78
C ASN A 84 -0.43 -9.63 12.03
N PHE A 85 -0.64 -8.82 10.99
CA PHE A 85 -1.83 -8.90 10.13
C PHE A 85 -1.59 -9.91 9.02
N SER A 86 -1.70 -11.18 9.38
CA SER A 86 -1.52 -12.30 8.46
C SER A 86 -2.81 -12.68 7.73
N ASN A 87 -3.98 -12.30 8.25
CA ASN A 87 -5.28 -12.63 7.66
C ASN A 87 -5.68 -11.61 6.58
N ASP A 88 -6.05 -12.13 5.41
CA ASP A 88 -6.56 -11.35 4.27
C ASP A 88 -7.78 -10.49 4.61
N GLU A 89 -8.65 -10.92 5.52
CA GLU A 89 -9.81 -10.11 5.95
C GLU A 89 -9.36 -8.82 6.66
N ILE A 90 -8.35 -8.93 7.54
CA ILE A 90 -7.79 -7.79 8.26
C ILE A 90 -7.04 -6.87 7.27
N LYS A 91 -6.29 -7.45 6.33
CA LYS A 91 -5.64 -6.70 5.25
C LYS A 91 -6.63 -5.96 4.36
N ALA A 92 -7.75 -6.58 4.00
CA ALA A 92 -8.82 -5.95 3.22
C ALA A 92 -9.42 -4.75 3.98
N LYS A 93 -9.66 -4.87 5.29
CA LYS A 93 -10.13 -3.75 6.13
C LYS A 93 -9.09 -2.63 6.25
N ALA A 94 -7.80 -2.99 6.30
CA ALA A 94 -6.69 -2.05 6.36
C ALA A 94 -6.30 -1.45 5.00
N PHE A 95 -6.85 -1.95 3.90
CA PHE A 95 -6.45 -1.59 2.54
C PHE A 95 -6.54 -0.09 2.24
N THR A 96 -7.51 0.59 2.85
CA THR A 96 -7.64 2.05 2.74
C THR A 96 -6.40 2.82 3.20
N GLN A 97 -5.61 2.26 4.12
CA GLN A 97 -4.40 2.92 4.64
C GLN A 97 -3.27 3.00 3.61
N MET A 98 -3.24 2.10 2.61
CA MET A 98 -2.24 2.18 1.53
C MET A 98 -2.67 3.06 0.36
N LEU A 99 -3.83 3.71 0.41
CA LEU A 99 -4.38 4.48 -0.72
C LEU A 99 -4.40 5.97 -0.42
N LYS A 100 -4.19 6.78 -1.46
CA LYS A 100 -4.35 8.23 -1.44
C LYS A 100 -4.94 8.73 -2.76
N GLY A 101 -5.34 10.00 -2.80
CA GLY A 101 -5.76 10.67 -4.04
C GLY A 101 -6.83 9.92 -4.84
N ILE A 102 -6.63 9.83 -6.16
CA ILE A 102 -7.58 9.21 -7.09
C ILE A 102 -7.74 7.70 -6.86
N ALA A 103 -6.71 7.01 -6.35
CA ALA A 103 -6.82 5.60 -6.02
C ALA A 103 -7.75 5.34 -4.82
N PHE A 104 -7.71 6.20 -3.80
CA PHE A 104 -8.65 6.13 -2.69
C PHE A 104 -10.08 6.42 -3.14
N GLN A 105 -10.28 7.43 -4.00
CA GLN A 105 -11.60 7.74 -4.55
C GLN A 105 -12.18 6.55 -5.33
N PHE A 106 -11.37 5.94 -6.21
CA PHE A 106 -11.78 4.74 -6.96
C PHE A 106 -12.13 3.57 -6.03
N TYR A 107 -11.35 3.35 -4.97
CA TYR A 107 -11.68 2.35 -3.94
C TYR A 107 -13.07 2.58 -3.34
N ILE A 108 -13.43 3.81 -2.98
CA ILE A 108 -14.75 4.15 -2.44
C ILE A 108 -15.85 3.88 -3.48
N THR A 109 -15.62 4.20 -4.76
CA THR A 109 -16.59 3.93 -5.84
C THR A 109 -16.88 2.45 -6.00
N ILE A 110 -15.85 1.59 -5.97
CA ILE A 110 -16.02 0.14 -6.14
C ILE A 110 -16.54 -0.56 -4.89
N THR A 111 -16.49 0.05 -3.70
CA THR A 111 -16.93 -0.57 -2.44
C THR A 111 -18.28 -0.08 -1.95
N THR A 112 -18.65 1.18 -2.19
CA THR A 112 -19.94 1.76 -1.74
C THR A 112 -21.16 1.07 -2.38
N ASN A 113 -21.00 0.52 -3.57
CA ASN A 113 -22.11 -0.09 -4.34
C ASN A 113 -22.13 -1.62 -4.29
N GLN A 114 -21.36 -2.25 -3.41
CA GLN A 114 -21.24 -3.71 -3.34
C GLN A 114 -22.04 -4.30 -2.18
N VAL A 115 -22.77 -5.38 -2.48
CA VAL A 115 -23.43 -6.21 -1.45
C VAL A 115 -22.41 -7.10 -0.71
N ILE A 116 -21.28 -7.41 -1.36
CA ILE A 116 -20.23 -8.29 -0.85
C ILE A 116 -18.93 -7.51 -0.70
N VAL A 117 -18.29 -7.64 0.48
CA VAL A 117 -16.98 -7.03 0.73
C VAL A 117 -15.92 -7.74 -0.13
N PRO A 118 -15.18 -7.03 -1.00
CA PRO A 118 -14.14 -7.66 -1.81
C PRO A 118 -13.01 -8.22 -0.93
N THR A 119 -12.46 -9.36 -1.33
CA THR A 119 -11.26 -9.93 -0.69
C THR A 119 -10.03 -9.04 -0.95
N PHE A 120 -9.00 -9.20 -0.14
CA PHE A 120 -7.74 -8.47 -0.31
C PHE A 120 -7.13 -8.65 -1.71
N VAL A 121 -7.15 -9.88 -2.24
CA VAL A 121 -6.66 -10.19 -3.58
C VAL A 121 -7.48 -9.49 -4.67
N GLN A 122 -8.81 -9.53 -4.56
CA GLN A 122 -9.70 -8.83 -5.50
C GLN A 122 -9.48 -7.32 -5.49
N LEU A 123 -9.29 -6.72 -4.30
CA LEU A 123 -8.95 -5.29 -4.19
C LEU A 123 -7.64 -4.97 -4.91
N CYS A 124 -6.61 -5.80 -4.73
CA CYS A 124 -5.33 -5.64 -5.41
C CYS A 124 -5.50 -5.68 -6.92
N ASP A 125 -6.23 -6.67 -7.43
CA ASP A 125 -6.36 -6.88 -8.87
C ASP A 125 -7.20 -5.80 -9.55
N VAL A 126 -8.32 -5.38 -8.94
CA VAL A 126 -9.18 -4.32 -9.47
C VAL A 126 -8.46 -2.98 -9.49
N ILE A 127 -7.75 -2.62 -8.42
CA ILE A 127 -7.04 -1.33 -8.36
C ILE A 127 -5.82 -1.32 -9.29
N ARG A 128 -5.05 -2.41 -9.32
CA ARG A 128 -3.91 -2.52 -10.24
C ARG A 128 -4.36 -2.45 -11.69
N SER A 129 -5.39 -3.20 -12.08
CA SER A 129 -5.88 -3.22 -13.47
C SER A 129 -6.47 -1.89 -13.94
N TYR A 130 -7.06 -1.11 -13.03
CA TYR A 130 -7.61 0.21 -13.36
C TYR A 130 -6.51 1.26 -13.64
N PHE A 131 -5.43 1.26 -12.86
CA PHE A 131 -4.40 2.31 -12.94
C PHE A 131 -3.15 1.92 -13.73
N GLU A 132 -2.74 0.65 -13.72
CA GLU A 132 -1.50 0.16 -14.36
C GLU A 132 -1.77 -0.59 -15.67
N THR A 133 -2.51 0.07 -16.58
CA THR A 133 -2.84 -0.49 -17.90
C THR A 133 -1.61 -0.66 -18.80
N ASN A 134 -1.78 -1.26 -19.98
CA ASN A 134 -0.69 -1.38 -20.95
C ASN A 134 -0.16 -0.02 -21.42
N GLU A 135 -1.03 0.98 -21.54
CA GLU A 135 -0.70 2.36 -21.88
C GLU A 135 0.17 2.97 -20.78
N TRP A 136 -0.17 2.74 -19.52
CA TRP A 136 0.64 3.16 -18.38
C TRP A 136 2.05 2.56 -18.42
N LYS A 137 2.17 1.25 -18.70
CA LYS A 137 3.48 0.57 -18.81
C LYS A 137 4.32 1.16 -19.95
N ARG A 138 3.71 1.42 -21.11
CA ARG A 138 4.37 2.05 -22.27
C ARG A 138 4.82 3.48 -21.97
N ALA A 139 3.97 4.28 -21.31
CA ALA A 139 4.29 5.64 -20.90
C ALA A 139 5.50 5.65 -19.95
N ARG A 140 5.50 4.76 -18.95
CA ARG A 140 6.61 4.60 -18.00
C ARG A 140 7.92 4.19 -18.67
N LEU A 141 7.88 3.26 -19.62
CA LEU A 141 9.07 2.87 -20.40
C LEU A 141 9.60 4.03 -21.26
N THR A 142 8.69 4.77 -21.88
CA THR A 142 9.04 5.97 -22.67
C THR A 142 9.67 7.05 -21.78
N GLU A 143 9.13 7.24 -20.58
CA GLU A 143 9.69 8.17 -19.61
C GLU A 143 11.07 7.71 -19.13
N PHE A 144 11.25 6.42 -18.83
CA PHE A 144 12.55 5.86 -18.44
C PHE A 144 13.61 6.13 -19.51
N ASN A 145 13.32 5.77 -20.77
CA ASN A 145 14.25 5.94 -21.89
C ASN A 145 14.56 7.41 -22.22
N SER A 146 13.64 8.34 -21.91
CA SER A 146 13.82 9.77 -22.15
C SER A 146 14.35 10.55 -20.94
N THR A 147 14.56 9.88 -19.80
CA THR A 147 15.06 10.51 -18.57
C THR A 147 16.57 10.56 -18.62
N THR A 148 17.12 11.77 -18.66
CA THR A 148 18.56 12.03 -18.76
C THR A 148 18.98 13.08 -17.75
N LEU A 149 20.26 13.08 -17.35
CA LEU A 149 20.81 14.10 -16.46
C LEU A 149 20.59 15.52 -17.00
N LYS A 150 20.74 15.71 -18.32
CA LYS A 150 20.50 17.01 -18.96
C LYS A 150 19.08 17.51 -18.73
N LYS A 151 18.08 16.64 -18.86
CA LYS A 151 16.66 16.95 -18.65
C LYS A 151 16.36 17.22 -17.17
N VAL A 152 16.97 16.48 -16.25
CA VAL A 152 16.82 16.73 -14.80
C VAL A 152 17.44 18.07 -14.43
N ASN A 153 18.64 18.37 -14.92
CA ASN A 153 19.34 19.62 -14.66
C ASN A 153 18.59 20.84 -15.22
N SER A 154 18.05 20.75 -16.45
CA SER A 154 17.25 21.85 -17.03
C SER A 154 15.96 22.13 -16.23
N ASN A 155 15.38 21.11 -15.61
CA ASN A 155 14.16 21.23 -14.82
C ASN A 155 14.43 21.68 -13.37
N ASN A 156 15.69 21.69 -12.93
CA ASN A 156 16.09 22.04 -11.56
C ASN A 156 17.26 23.04 -11.58
N PRO A 157 17.08 24.24 -12.15
CA PRO A 157 18.18 25.18 -12.38
C PRO A 157 18.84 25.72 -11.09
N THR A 158 18.16 25.58 -9.94
CA THR A 158 18.64 26.04 -8.63
C THR A 158 19.40 24.97 -7.85
N LYS A 159 19.42 23.73 -8.33
CA LYS A 159 20.06 22.60 -7.63
C LYS A 159 21.49 22.37 -8.12
N SER A 160 22.33 21.79 -7.27
CA SER A 160 23.68 21.41 -7.68
C SER A 160 23.64 20.22 -8.66
N LEU A 161 24.71 20.02 -9.43
CA LEU A 161 24.83 18.86 -10.31
C LEU A 161 24.73 17.55 -9.54
N LYS A 162 25.27 17.50 -8.31
CA LYS A 162 25.17 16.33 -7.44
C LYS A 162 23.71 16.04 -7.08
N ASP A 163 22.96 17.06 -6.64
CA ASP A 163 21.53 16.88 -6.31
C ASP A 163 20.73 16.45 -7.55
N CYS A 164 21.07 16.96 -8.73
CA CYS A 164 20.48 16.53 -10.00
C CYS A 164 20.81 15.07 -10.35
N MET A 165 22.00 14.58 -10.00
CA MET A 165 22.36 13.16 -10.13
C MET A 165 21.55 12.29 -9.18
N ASP A 166 21.43 12.69 -7.91
CA ASP A 166 20.64 11.95 -6.91
C ASP A 166 19.16 11.87 -7.34
N LEU A 167 18.59 12.97 -7.82
CA LEU A 167 17.22 13.01 -8.36
C LEU A 167 17.05 12.14 -9.62
N LEU A 168 18.06 12.07 -10.48
CA LEU A 168 18.04 11.22 -11.66
C LEU A 168 17.97 9.75 -11.25
N VAL A 169 18.82 9.33 -10.32
CA VAL A 169 18.87 7.96 -9.81
C VAL A 169 17.54 7.59 -9.16
N ASP A 170 17.02 8.43 -8.26
CA ASP A 170 15.74 8.20 -7.60
C ASP A 170 14.61 8.04 -8.62
N LYS A 171 14.57 8.92 -9.62
CA LYS A 171 13.55 8.87 -10.67
C LYS A 171 13.65 7.59 -11.52
N LEU A 172 14.84 7.21 -11.94
CA LEU A 172 15.04 5.99 -12.74
C LEU A 172 14.67 4.74 -11.95
N GLN A 173 15.04 4.66 -10.68
CA GLN A 173 14.65 3.55 -9.79
C GLN A 173 13.12 3.46 -9.65
N GLN A 174 12.43 4.59 -9.43
CA GLN A 174 10.96 4.59 -9.36
C GLN A 174 10.30 4.15 -10.65
N LEU A 175 10.82 4.59 -11.81
CA LEU A 175 10.33 4.15 -13.11
C LEU A 175 10.57 2.66 -13.32
N GLN A 176 11.75 2.14 -12.97
CA GLN A 176 12.13 0.74 -13.09
C GLN A 176 11.20 -0.20 -12.30
N LEU A 177 10.71 0.22 -11.14
CA LEU A 177 9.76 -0.57 -10.34
C LEU A 177 8.46 -0.88 -11.11
N GLY A 178 7.99 0.04 -11.97
CA GLY A 178 6.80 -0.19 -12.80
C GLY A 178 7.08 -0.86 -14.15
N LEU A 179 8.34 -1.20 -14.45
CA LEU A 179 8.73 -1.97 -15.63
C LEU A 179 8.72 -3.48 -15.33
N SER A 180 8.69 -4.29 -16.38
CA SER A 180 8.73 -5.76 -16.28
C SER A 180 10.03 -6.25 -15.63
N ALA A 181 9.98 -7.46 -15.06
CA ALA A 181 11.09 -8.10 -14.35
C ALA A 181 12.48 -8.03 -15.03
N PRO A 182 12.62 -8.12 -16.37
CA PRO A 182 13.93 -8.03 -17.02
C PRO A 182 14.62 -6.69 -16.73
N PHE A 183 13.87 -5.58 -16.75
CA PHE A 183 14.40 -4.26 -16.44
C PHE A 183 14.75 -4.05 -14.96
N ARG A 184 14.35 -4.96 -14.06
CA ARG A 184 14.64 -4.89 -12.61
C ARG A 184 15.95 -5.58 -12.21
N THR A 185 16.66 -6.16 -13.18
CA THR A 185 17.92 -6.89 -12.99
C THR A 185 19.00 -6.28 -13.88
N ASP A 186 20.26 -6.33 -13.44
CA ASP A 186 21.44 -5.83 -14.19
C ASP A 186 21.65 -6.51 -15.56
N SER A 187 20.86 -7.53 -15.87
CA SER A 187 20.85 -8.29 -17.13
C SER A 187 20.70 -7.44 -18.39
N HIS A 188 20.33 -6.15 -18.27
CA HIS A 188 20.11 -5.24 -19.40
C HIS A 188 21.05 -4.02 -19.42
N LEU A 189 22.03 -3.93 -18.52
CA LEU A 189 23.14 -2.98 -18.66
C LEU A 189 24.18 -3.60 -19.60
N HIS A 190 23.97 -3.43 -20.91
CA HIS A 190 24.97 -3.70 -21.95
C HIS A 190 25.68 -2.41 -22.35
#